data_AF-A0A6A6WNX5-F1
#
_entry.id   AF-A0A6A6WNX5-F1
#
_cell.length_a   1.000
_cell.length_b   1.000
_cell.length_c   1.000
_cell.angle_alpha   90.00
_cell.angle_beta   90.00
_cell.angle_gamma   90.00
#
_symmetry.space_group_name_H-M   'P 1'
#
loop_
_entity.id
_entity.type
_entity.pdbx_description
1 polymer ?
#
loop_
_entity_poly.entity_id
_entity_poly.type
_entity_poly.pdbx_seq_one_letter_code
_entity_poly.pdbx_strand_id
1 'polypeptide(L)' 'IEWDEAPLVHQYYQGLKEFVKDELARRERITDLDELVVAATNIDERFREKAVEKKQ' A
#
# COMPACT_ATOMS: atom_id res chain seq x y z
N ILE A 1 25.25 4.42 -3.09
CA ILE A 1 24.28 4.90 -4.11
C ILE A 1 22.94 4.84 -3.42
N GLU A 2 22.61 5.92 -2.70
CA GLU A 2 21.27 6.12 -2.14
C GLU A 2 20.39 6.42 -3.34
N TRP A 3 19.57 5.44 -3.71
CA TRP A 3 18.54 5.68 -4.71
C TRP A 3 17.56 6.65 -4.09
N ASP A 4 17.38 7.81 -4.73
CA ASP A 4 16.39 8.82 -4.34
C ASP A 4 15.07 8.11 -4.00
N GLU A 5 14.49 8.36 -2.83
CA GLU A 5 13.34 7.57 -2.34
C GLU A 5 12.08 7.85 -3.17
N ALA A 6 11.99 9.04 -3.79
CA ALA A 6 10.86 9.45 -4.62
C ALA A 6 10.57 8.52 -5.82
N PRO A 7 11.54 8.16 -6.69
CA PRO A 7 11.30 7.19 -7.76
C PRO A 7 10.98 5.78 -7.25
N LEU A 8 11.53 5.35 -6.11
CA LEU A 8 11.23 4.05 -5.51
C LEU A 8 9.78 3.99 -5.00
N VAL A 9 9.35 5.02 -4.28
CA VAL A 9 7.96 5.20 -3.82
C VAL A 9 7.01 5.21 -5.01
N HIS A 10 7.36 5.95 -6.08
CA HIS A 10 6.54 6.00 -7.27
C HIS A 10 6.40 4.63 -7.94
N GLN A 11 7.52 3.93 -8.16
CA GLN A 11 7.52 2.60 -8.78
C GLN A 11 6.74 1.58 -7.93
N TYR A 12 6.94 1.60 -6.61
CA TYR A 12 6.22 0.73 -5.68
C TYR A 12 4.72 1.02 -5.72
N TYR A 13 4.33 2.29 -5.64
CA TYR A 13 2.92 2.71 -5.73
C TYR A 13 2.27 2.25 -7.03
N GLN A 14 2.96 2.35 -8.18
CA GLN A 14 2.43 1.86 -9.46
C GLN A 14 2.18 0.35 -9.47
N GLY A 15 2.98 -0.44 -8.76
CA GLY A 15 2.84 -1.91 -8.64
C GLY A 15 1.71 -2.38 -7.72
N LEU A 16 1.14 -1.50 -6.90
CA LEU A 16 0.07 -1.87 -5.97
C LEU A 16 -1.27 -2.16 -6.68
N LYS A 17 -2.06 -3.04 -6.08
CA LYS A 17 -3.41 -3.37 -6.53
C LYS A 17 -4.31 -2.13 -6.42
N GLU A 18 -5.30 -2.01 -7.31
CA GLU A 18 -6.19 -0.83 -7.36
C GLU A 18 -6.88 -0.54 -6.03
N PHE A 19 -7.42 -1.55 -5.34
CA PHE A 19 -8.07 -1.35 -4.04
C PHE A 19 -7.11 -0.85 -2.95
N VAL A 20 -5.82 -1.22 -3.03
CA VAL A 20 -4.79 -0.73 -2.10
C VAL A 20 -4.47 0.73 -2.43
N LYS A 21 -4.34 1.08 -3.71
CA LYS A 21 -4.16 2.46 -4.16
C LYS A 21 -5.32 3.37 -3.74
N ASP A 22 -6.56 2.90 -3.88
CA ASP A 22 -7.76 3.63 -3.45
C ASP A 22 -7.76 3.91 -1.93
N GLU A 23 -7.41 2.92 -1.11
CA GLU A 23 -7.32 3.10 0.34
C GLU A 23 -6.13 3.97 0.75
N LEU A 24 -5.01 3.88 0.04
CA LEU A 24 -3.85 4.77 0.25
C LEU A 24 -4.15 6.20 -0.17
N ALA A 25 -4.87 6.42 -1.27
CA ALA A 25 -5.28 7.74 -1.73
C ALA A 25 -6.26 8.44 -0.77
N ARG A 26 -6.98 7.66 0.05
CA ARG A 26 -7.82 8.16 1.15
C ARG A 26 -7.05 8.51 2.42
N ARG A 27 -5.78 8.12 2.51
CA ARG A 27 -4.87 8.46 3.61
C ARG A 27 -4.00 9.66 3.24
N GLU A 28 -3.34 10.24 4.24
CA GLU A 28 -2.33 11.27 4.02
C GLU A 28 -1.22 10.75 3.08
N ARG A 29 -0.67 11.64 2.24
CA ARG A 29 0.28 11.26 1.20
C ARG A 29 1.59 10.78 1.82
N ILE A 30 1.82 9.48 1.76
CA ILE A 30 3.06 8.86 2.22
C ILE A 30 4.20 9.14 1.23
N THR A 31 5.31 9.70 1.73
CA THR A 31 6.51 10.02 0.95
C THR A 31 7.69 9.09 1.24
N ASP A 32 7.59 8.31 2.31
CA ASP A 32 8.58 7.33 2.73
C ASP A 32 8.23 5.94 2.18
N LEU A 33 9.23 5.21 1.68
CA LEU A 33 9.00 3.90 1.08
C LEU A 33 8.61 2.85 2.13
N ASP A 34 9.23 2.88 3.30
CA ASP A 34 8.96 1.93 4.38
C ASP A 34 7.53 2.11 4.90
N GLU A 35 7.13 3.35 5.13
CA GLU A 35 5.75 3.67 5.51
C GLU A 35 4.74 3.22 4.44
N LEU A 36 5.09 3.37 3.15
CA LEU A 36 4.21 2.94 2.05
C LEU A 36 4.06 1.41 2.02
N VAL A 37 5.15 0.69 2.26
CA VAL A 37 5.16 -0.79 2.32
C VAL A 37 4.32 -1.27 3.50
N VAL A 38 4.51 -0.69 4.69
CA VAL A 38 3.75 -1.03 5.90
C VAL A 38 2.27 -0.71 5.71
N ALA A 39 1.93 0.45 5.17
CA ALA A 39 0.54 0.83 4.92
C ALA A 39 -0.13 -0.10 3.91
N ALA A 40 0.55 -0.43 2.80
CA ALA A 40 0.02 -1.35 1.80
C ALA A 40 -0.22 -2.76 2.35
N THR A 41 0.71 -3.27 3.18
CA THR A 41 0.60 -4.59 3.81
C THR A 41 -0.62 -4.67 4.73
N ASN A 42 -0.77 -3.68 5.63
CA ASN A 42 -1.92 -3.61 6.54
C ASN A 42 -3.28 -3.55 5.80
N ILE A 43 -3.33 -2.84 4.65
CA ILE A 43 -4.54 -2.75 3.84
C ILE A 43 -4.87 -4.10 3.20
N ASP A 44 -3.87 -4.80 2.65
CA ASP A 44 -4.07 -6.13 2.04
C ASP A 44 -4.52 -7.15 3.09
N GLU A 45 -3.92 -7.15 4.28
CA GLU A 45 -4.32 -8.01 5.41
C GLU A 45 -5.77 -7.75 5.81
N ARG A 46 -6.16 -6.49 6.03
CA ARG A 46 -7.54 -6.13 6.37
C ARG A 46 -8.54 -6.55 5.28
N PHE A 47 -8.16 -6.47 4.01
CA PHE A 47 -8.99 -6.93 2.91
C PHE A 47 -9.12 -8.46 2.89
N ARG A 48 -8.01 -9.16 3.16
CA ARG A 48 -7.98 -10.62 3.23
C ARG A 48 -8.84 -11.13 4.39
N GLU A 49 -8.74 -10.52 5.56
CA GLU A 49 -9.55 -10.88 6.74
C GLU A 49 -11.05 -10.71 6.45
N LYS A 50 -11.47 -9.56 5.89
CA LYS A 50 -12.86 -9.34 5.47
C LYS A 50 -13.35 -10.33 4.41
N ALA A 51 -12.48 -10.81 3.53
CA ALA A 51 -12.82 -11.79 2.51
C ALA A 51 -12.97 -13.20 3.10
N VAL A 52 -12.23 -13.52 4.16
CA VAL A 52 -12.31 -14.80 4.87
C VAL A 52 -13.59 -14.88 5.71
N GLU A 53 -13.99 -13.78 6.38
CA GLU A 53 -15.23 -13.75 7.19
C GLU A 53 -16.50 -13.98 6.36
N LYS A 54 -16.50 -13.67 5.06
CA LYS A 54 -17.64 -13.94 4.17
C LYS A 54 -17.75 -15.39 3.70
N LYS A 55 -16.80 -16.26 4.04
CA LYS A 55 -16.77 -17.67 3.62
C LYS A 55 -17.05 -18.67 4.75
N GLN A 56 -17.29 -18.21 5.98
CA GLN A 56 -17.76 -19.05 7.10
C GLN A 56 -19.27 -18.99 7.28
#